data_AF-A0A6G0SDI8-F1
#
_entry.id   AF-A0A6G0SDI8-F1
#
_cell.length_a   1.000
_cell.length_b   1.000
_cell.length_c   1.000
_cell.angle_alpha   90.00
_cell.angle_beta   90.00
_cell.angle_gamma   90.00
#
_symmetry.space_group_name_H-M   'P 1'
#
loop_
_entity.id
_entity.type
_entity.pdbx_description
1 polymer ?
#
loop_
_entity_poly.entity_id
_entity_poly.type
_entity_poly.pdbx_seq_one_letter_code
_entity_poly.pdbx_strand_id
1 'polypeptide(L)'
;MDLLKDFYWRSYKRVKARAPHWKFVIHDSFRFGVQYWSQFMRGCPDIALDTHIYQAWMAPGTRSDYFSNACQQKYTIADMENAVMPVIVGEWSLGTDNCAMWLNGFNDNLPGFPNTQCRLVDCPVHSTYLGEGFPGTPLDITKPIQGPYGTGQSGPAFGKCPVTSDTAFGQDDDVEFARNLNLKKLNAFALGHGWYFWNFKTELGSRWNFLELVRQGAFPKNVSNYHDSDSDDVFAACEKEDRGEFLCAAKRGVHPDDLERGVDYACSGEHVDCSEIDTKFPTLEERADWAFNEFWHAHRHSGATCDFGGAAHLLSTTRVASLEQQQRLHRNTETASSSAVTVIFWSFVGVVAGVVVVVVAGVRIMARHKRRLEYSPLMSVNV
;
A
#
# COMPACT_ATOMS: atom_id res chain seq x y z
N MET A 1 15.41 20.49 -11.91
CA MET A 1 15.80 20.44 -10.49
C MET A 1 16.89 21.46 -10.13
N ASP A 2 17.34 22.27 -11.10
CA ASP A 2 18.60 23.02 -10.94
C ASP A 2 18.52 24.16 -9.93
N LEU A 3 17.38 24.88 -9.90
CA LEU A 3 17.15 25.93 -8.91
C LEU A 3 17.23 25.42 -7.47
N LEU A 4 16.60 24.27 -7.20
CA LEU A 4 16.64 23.64 -5.87
C LEU A 4 18.04 23.16 -5.52
N LYS A 5 18.75 22.54 -6.47
CA LYS A 5 20.13 22.08 -6.28
C LYS A 5 21.10 23.25 -6.04
N ASP A 6 20.92 24.39 -6.72
CA ASP A 6 21.70 25.61 -6.44
C ASP A 6 21.42 26.14 -5.04
N PHE A 7 20.16 26.18 -4.61
CA PHE A 7 19.78 26.54 -3.24
C PHE A 7 20.50 25.66 -2.21
N TYR A 8 20.42 24.33 -2.36
CA TYR A 8 21.10 23.39 -1.47
C TYR A 8 22.63 23.56 -1.50
N TRP A 9 23.23 23.74 -2.68
CA TRP A 9 24.68 23.95 -2.80
C TRP A 9 25.16 25.22 -2.11
N ARG A 10 24.43 26.33 -2.29
CA ARG A 10 24.72 27.61 -1.62
C ARG A 10 24.56 27.49 -0.10
N SER A 11 23.53 26.80 0.36
CA SER A 11 23.29 26.56 1.78
C SER A 11 24.37 25.68 2.40
N TYR A 12 24.77 24.59 1.74
CA TYR A 12 25.87 23.73 2.17
C TYR A 12 27.16 24.52 2.37
N LYS A 13 27.59 25.33 1.38
CA LYS A 13 28.80 26.15 1.49
C LYS A 13 28.74 27.11 2.69
N ARG A 14 27.58 27.72 2.95
CA ARG A 14 27.39 28.61 4.10
C ARG A 14 27.48 27.87 5.44
N VAL A 15 26.85 26.69 5.53
CA VAL A 15 26.93 25.86 6.73
C VAL A 15 28.36 25.40 6.95
N LYS A 16 29.04 24.86 5.94
CA LYS A 16 30.42 24.38 6.06
C LYS A 16 31.43 25.47 6.39
N ALA A 17 31.20 26.71 5.96
CA ALA A 17 32.04 27.84 6.34
C ALA A 17 31.93 28.21 7.85
N ARG A 18 30.86 27.81 8.54
CA ARG A 18 30.59 28.19 9.95
C ARG A 18 30.60 27.00 10.91
N ALA A 19 30.19 25.84 10.43
CA ALA A 19 30.07 24.59 11.15
C ALA A 19 30.59 23.44 10.26
N PRO A 20 31.92 23.36 10.03
CA PRO A 20 32.50 22.42 9.07
C PRO A 20 32.18 20.95 9.40
N HIS A 21 32.01 20.62 10.68
CA HIS A 21 31.76 19.25 11.17
C HIS A 21 30.28 18.88 11.26
N TRP A 22 29.34 19.79 10.98
CA TRP A 22 27.92 19.47 11.06
C TRP A 22 27.46 18.69 9.83
N LYS A 23 26.71 17.61 10.04
CA LYS A 23 26.05 16.90 8.95
C LYS A 23 25.00 17.80 8.30
N PHE A 24 25.08 17.96 6.98
CA PHE A 24 24.13 18.74 6.19
C PHE A 24 23.12 17.79 5.55
N VAL A 25 21.89 17.82 6.05
CA VAL A 25 20.80 16.96 5.60
C VAL A 25 19.94 17.73 4.60
N ILE A 26 19.62 17.11 3.46
CA ILE A 26 18.72 17.67 2.46
C ILE A 26 17.54 16.74 2.24
N HIS A 27 16.33 17.28 2.13
CA HIS A 27 15.16 16.49 1.75
C HIS A 27 15.19 16.20 0.24
N ASP A 28 14.77 14.98 -0.13
CA ASP A 28 14.71 14.45 -1.50
C ASP A 28 13.74 15.19 -2.43
N SER A 29 12.92 16.09 -1.88
CA SER A 29 11.90 16.87 -2.59
C SER A 29 10.93 15.99 -3.40
N PHE A 30 10.50 14.87 -2.80
CA PHE A 30 9.58 13.89 -3.40
C PHE A 30 10.15 13.22 -4.66
N ARG A 31 11.48 13.10 -4.72
CA ARG A 31 12.22 12.53 -5.86
C ARG A 31 13.32 11.63 -5.35
N PHE A 32 12.94 10.58 -4.63
CA PHE A 32 13.89 9.64 -4.09
C PHE A 32 14.42 8.73 -5.21
N GLY A 33 15.75 8.61 -5.30
CA GLY A 33 16.40 7.72 -6.27
C GLY A 33 17.70 8.27 -6.85
N VAL A 34 18.58 7.34 -7.23
CA VAL A 34 19.94 7.63 -7.71
C VAL A 34 19.96 8.48 -8.98
N GLN A 35 18.96 8.36 -9.84
CA GLN A 35 18.78 9.16 -11.05
C GLN A 35 18.67 10.67 -10.76
N TYR A 36 18.21 11.05 -9.56
CA TYR A 36 18.05 12.44 -9.18
C TYR A 36 19.24 12.99 -8.39
N TRP A 37 19.81 12.20 -7.47
CA TRP A 37 20.73 12.71 -6.45
C TRP A 37 22.17 12.18 -6.55
N SER A 38 22.43 11.07 -7.25
CA SER A 38 23.77 10.41 -7.25
C SER A 38 24.93 11.26 -7.81
N GLN A 39 24.61 12.25 -8.65
CA GLN A 39 25.58 13.18 -9.23
C GLN A 39 25.67 14.50 -8.45
N PHE A 40 24.73 14.76 -7.54
CA PHE A 40 24.70 15.99 -6.76
C PHE A 40 25.53 15.84 -5.49
N MET A 41 26.41 16.81 -5.22
CA MET A 41 27.27 16.84 -4.02
C MET A 41 28.16 15.61 -3.84
N ARG A 42 28.45 14.86 -4.91
CA ARG A 42 29.37 13.72 -4.88
C ARG A 42 30.74 14.15 -4.35
N GLY A 43 31.25 13.41 -3.35
CA GLY A 43 32.52 13.70 -2.70
C GLY A 43 32.49 14.81 -1.65
N CYS A 44 31.33 15.45 -1.41
CA CYS A 44 31.19 16.39 -0.30
C CYS A 44 31.13 15.63 1.04
N PRO A 45 31.92 16.02 2.06
CA PRO A 45 31.84 15.38 3.36
C PRO A 45 30.55 15.76 4.10
N ASP A 46 30.17 14.88 5.04
CA ASP A 46 29.12 15.12 6.04
C ASP A 46 27.79 15.55 5.43
N ILE A 47 27.33 14.82 4.42
CA ILE A 47 25.99 14.98 3.85
C ILE A 47 25.12 13.78 4.20
N ALA A 48 23.80 13.97 4.11
CA ALA A 48 22.82 12.89 4.11
C ALA A 48 21.58 13.33 3.33
N LEU A 49 20.86 12.36 2.78
CA LEU A 49 19.57 12.54 2.14
C LEU A 49 18.47 12.16 3.14
N ASP A 50 17.52 13.05 3.34
CA ASP A 50 16.28 12.79 4.06
C ASP A 50 15.19 12.40 3.06
N THR A 51 14.51 11.29 3.33
CA THR A 51 13.34 10.83 2.57
C THR A 51 12.16 10.59 3.51
N HIS A 52 10.96 10.97 3.04
CA HIS A 52 9.72 10.78 3.79
C HIS A 52 8.89 9.67 3.16
N ILE A 53 8.49 8.66 3.94
CA ILE A 53 7.86 7.44 3.42
C ILE A 53 6.51 7.22 4.10
N TYR A 54 5.44 7.60 3.39
CA TYR A 54 4.06 7.45 3.83
C TYR A 54 3.25 6.57 2.90
N GLN A 55 2.24 5.90 3.46
CA GLN A 55 1.27 5.10 2.68
C GLN A 55 -0.15 5.65 2.80
N ALA A 56 -0.37 6.67 3.63
CA ALA A 56 -1.67 7.29 3.84
C ALA A 56 -2.32 7.84 2.56
N TRP A 57 -1.52 8.25 1.58
CA TRP A 57 -1.96 8.80 0.29
C TRP A 57 -1.78 7.83 -0.88
N MET A 58 -1.48 6.56 -0.62
CA MET A 58 -1.49 5.55 -1.68
C MET A 58 -2.91 5.34 -2.19
N ALA A 59 -3.01 4.91 -3.45
CA ALA A 59 -4.27 4.42 -4.00
C ALA A 59 -4.81 3.27 -3.12
N PRO A 60 -6.14 3.15 -2.96
CA PRO A 60 -6.73 2.05 -2.22
C PRO A 60 -6.28 0.70 -2.78
N GLY A 61 -5.80 -0.15 -1.88
CA GLY A 61 -5.20 -1.43 -2.19
C GLY A 61 -5.48 -2.45 -1.09
N THR A 62 -5.01 -3.66 -1.31
CA THR A 62 -5.11 -4.77 -0.36
C THR A 62 -4.05 -4.64 0.74
N ARG A 63 -4.23 -5.41 1.83
CA ARG A 63 -3.20 -5.62 2.85
C ARG A 63 -1.83 -5.96 2.24
N SER A 64 -1.82 -6.86 1.25
CA SER A 64 -0.61 -7.32 0.57
C SER A 64 0.09 -6.18 -0.17
N ASP A 65 -0.66 -5.25 -0.76
CA ASP A 65 -0.10 -4.08 -1.45
C ASP A 65 0.68 -3.18 -0.48
N TYR A 66 0.08 -2.88 0.68
CA TYR A 66 0.71 -2.06 1.70
C TYR A 66 1.93 -2.75 2.31
N PHE A 67 1.85 -4.05 2.57
CA PHE A 67 2.96 -4.83 3.13
C PHE A 67 4.12 -4.96 2.14
N SER A 68 3.82 -5.29 0.88
CA SER A 68 4.82 -5.37 -0.18
C SER A 68 5.49 -4.03 -0.43
N ASN A 69 4.70 -2.96 -0.55
CA ASN A 69 5.24 -1.61 -0.72
C ASN A 69 6.16 -1.21 0.45
N ALA A 70 5.80 -1.52 1.69
CA ALA A 70 6.65 -1.23 2.86
C ALA A 70 8.00 -1.96 2.78
N CYS A 71 8.00 -3.25 2.44
CA CYS A 71 9.22 -4.05 2.27
C CYS A 71 10.09 -3.56 1.11
N GLN A 72 9.49 -3.18 -0.02
CA GLN A 72 10.20 -2.78 -1.24
C GLN A 72 10.97 -1.46 -1.11
N GLN A 73 10.64 -0.59 -0.14
CA GLN A 73 11.39 0.65 0.09
C GLN A 73 12.89 0.42 0.30
N LYS A 74 13.26 -0.75 0.80
CA LYS A 74 14.65 -1.13 1.08
C LYS A 74 15.55 -1.07 -0.15
N TYR A 75 15.02 -1.35 -1.34
CA TYR A 75 15.82 -1.37 -2.58
C TYR A 75 16.30 0.04 -2.93
N THR A 76 15.40 1.02 -2.99
CA THR A 76 15.76 2.42 -3.27
C THR A 76 16.65 3.02 -2.17
N ILE A 77 16.43 2.64 -0.91
CA ILE A 77 17.30 3.02 0.21
C ILE A 77 18.71 2.49 0.01
N ALA A 78 18.85 1.18 -0.22
CA ALA A 78 20.14 0.54 -0.44
C ALA A 78 20.88 1.10 -1.66
N ASP A 79 20.16 1.35 -2.76
CA ASP A 79 20.76 1.91 -3.99
C ASP A 79 21.38 3.29 -3.73
N MET A 80 20.69 4.16 -2.98
CA MET A 80 21.19 5.49 -2.65
C MET A 80 22.38 5.46 -1.68
N GLU A 81 22.26 4.64 -0.63
CA GLU A 81 23.33 4.39 0.36
C GLU A 81 24.62 3.92 -0.31
N ASN A 82 24.50 2.98 -1.25
CA ASN A 82 25.63 2.44 -2.00
C ASN A 82 26.21 3.43 -3.02
N ALA A 83 25.41 4.38 -3.50
CA ALA A 83 25.81 5.25 -4.61
C ALA A 83 26.49 6.56 -4.19
N VAL A 84 25.99 7.27 -3.17
CA VAL A 84 26.43 8.67 -2.95
C VAL A 84 26.41 9.16 -1.50
N MET A 85 25.35 8.91 -0.73
CA MET A 85 25.21 9.51 0.60
C MET A 85 24.28 8.71 1.51
N PRO A 86 24.51 8.75 2.84
CA PRO A 86 23.61 8.18 3.83
C PRO A 86 22.16 8.63 3.66
N VAL A 87 21.23 7.71 3.82
CA VAL A 87 19.79 7.93 3.78
C VAL A 87 19.24 7.90 5.19
N ILE A 88 18.49 8.93 5.55
CA ILE A 88 17.70 9.00 6.77
C ILE A 88 16.24 8.96 6.35
N VAL A 89 15.45 8.06 6.93
CA VAL A 89 13.98 8.12 6.80
C VAL A 89 13.47 9.12 7.82
N GLY A 90 13.51 10.41 7.48
CA GLY A 90 13.25 11.50 8.43
C GLY A 90 11.79 11.66 8.82
N GLU A 91 10.87 11.12 8.03
CA GLU A 91 9.47 11.03 8.42
C GLU A 91 8.78 9.79 7.86
N TRP A 92 7.96 9.15 8.69
CA TRP A 92 7.07 8.05 8.33
C TRP A 92 6.04 7.80 9.44
N SER A 93 4.96 7.11 9.12
CA SER A 93 3.97 6.69 10.12
C SER A 93 3.38 5.31 9.79
N LEU A 94 2.45 4.83 10.62
CA LEU A 94 1.62 3.64 10.33
C LEU A 94 0.26 4.03 9.73
N GLY A 95 0.10 5.27 9.29
CA GLY A 95 -1.08 5.74 8.58
C GLY A 95 -1.18 5.07 7.20
N THR A 96 -2.28 4.35 6.98
CA THR A 96 -2.62 3.70 5.71
C THR A 96 -3.81 4.34 5.01
N ASP A 97 -4.33 5.41 5.59
CA ASP A 97 -5.46 6.18 5.10
C ASP A 97 -5.30 7.65 5.52
N ASN A 98 -6.20 8.48 5.01
CA ASN A 98 -6.27 9.91 5.31
C ASN A 98 -7.50 10.27 6.16
N CYS A 99 -7.90 9.36 7.05
CA CYS A 99 -9.03 9.57 7.95
C CYS A 99 -8.72 10.45 9.15
N ALA A 100 -7.46 10.57 9.55
CA ALA A 100 -7.09 11.41 10.68
C ALA A 100 -7.59 12.84 10.44
N MET A 101 -8.40 13.34 11.38
CA MET A 101 -9.05 14.65 11.26
C MET A 101 -8.03 15.73 10.89
N TRP A 102 -8.32 16.48 9.83
CA TRP A 102 -7.46 17.54 9.27
C TRP A 102 -6.06 17.11 8.80
N LEU A 103 -5.81 15.82 8.57
CA LEU A 103 -4.53 15.35 8.04
C LEU A 103 -4.19 15.95 6.66
N ASN A 104 -5.19 16.16 5.80
CA ASN A 104 -5.02 16.82 4.50
C ASN A 104 -5.03 18.36 4.58
N GLY A 105 -5.27 18.92 5.76
CA GLY A 105 -5.56 20.34 5.96
C GLY A 105 -6.91 20.58 6.62
N PHE A 106 -7.11 21.80 7.14
CA PHE A 106 -8.34 22.19 7.80
C PHE A 106 -9.52 22.19 6.81
N ASN A 107 -10.44 21.24 6.99
CA ASN A 107 -11.58 21.04 6.10
C ASN A 107 -11.16 20.98 4.62
N ASP A 108 -10.10 20.21 4.32
CA ASP A 108 -9.47 20.18 2.99
C ASP A 108 -9.38 18.77 2.39
N ASN A 109 -10.36 17.92 2.69
CA ASN A 109 -10.52 16.67 1.96
C ASN A 109 -11.00 16.93 0.53
N LEU A 110 -10.05 16.99 -0.40
CA LEU A 110 -10.31 17.08 -1.84
C LEU A 110 -11.08 15.85 -2.36
N PRO A 111 -11.72 15.92 -3.54
CA PRO A 111 -12.38 14.76 -4.15
C PRO A 111 -11.45 13.54 -4.22
N GLY A 112 -11.94 12.39 -3.75
CA GLY A 112 -11.14 11.17 -3.58
C GLY A 112 -10.61 10.95 -2.16
N PHE A 113 -10.79 11.93 -1.26
CA PHE A 113 -10.42 11.82 0.16
C PHE A 113 -11.64 11.98 1.09
N PRO A 114 -11.70 11.24 2.21
CA PRO A 114 -10.79 10.17 2.59
C PRO A 114 -10.87 9.00 1.60
N ASN A 115 -9.74 8.33 1.36
CA ASN A 115 -9.61 7.26 0.37
C ASN A 115 -10.24 5.94 0.81
N THR A 116 -10.79 5.89 2.02
CA THR A 116 -11.49 4.75 2.61
C THR A 116 -12.53 5.23 3.62
N GLN A 117 -13.36 4.31 4.11
CA GLN A 117 -14.32 4.60 5.17
C GLN A 117 -13.60 4.76 6.52
N CYS A 118 -13.84 5.88 7.18
CA CYS A 118 -13.21 6.23 8.44
C CYS A 118 -14.01 5.75 9.65
N ARG A 119 -13.30 5.28 10.67
CA ARG A 119 -13.87 5.12 12.01
C ARG A 119 -14.00 6.49 12.67
N LEU A 120 -15.13 6.69 13.33
CA LEU A 120 -15.44 7.88 14.12
C LEU A 120 -15.29 7.57 15.61
N VAL A 121 -14.68 8.48 16.35
CA VAL A 121 -14.58 8.44 17.82
C VAL A 121 -15.18 9.70 18.42
N ASP A 122 -15.45 9.69 19.72
CA ASP A 122 -15.83 10.92 20.42
C ASP A 122 -14.70 11.95 20.35
N CYS A 123 -15.04 13.15 19.92
CA CYS A 123 -14.11 14.28 19.95
C CYS A 123 -13.89 14.73 21.40
N PRO A 124 -12.71 15.26 21.73
CA PRO A 124 -12.52 16.05 22.94
C PRO A 124 -13.44 17.27 22.89
N VAL A 125 -14.38 17.35 23.85
CA VAL A 125 -15.30 18.50 23.96
C VAL A 125 -14.55 19.74 24.40
N HIS A 126 -13.67 19.57 25.38
CA HIS A 126 -12.75 20.61 25.81
C HIS A 126 -11.44 20.41 25.10
N SER A 127 -10.86 21.51 24.62
CA SER A 127 -9.56 21.47 24.00
C SER A 127 -8.52 20.92 24.97
N THR A 128 -7.68 19.98 24.50
CA THR A 128 -6.62 19.37 25.31
C THR A 128 -5.30 20.13 25.26
N TYR A 129 -5.23 21.16 24.41
CA TYR A 129 -4.02 21.94 24.17
C TYR A 129 -4.24 23.46 24.32
N LEU A 130 -5.30 23.99 23.70
CA LEU A 130 -5.74 25.38 23.83
C LEU A 130 -6.57 25.52 25.12
N GLY A 131 -6.33 26.59 25.88
CA GLY A 131 -7.01 26.83 27.17
C GLY A 131 -8.50 27.18 27.03
N GLU A 132 -9.19 27.30 28.17
CA GLU A 132 -10.60 27.71 28.20
C GLU A 132 -10.83 29.06 27.52
N GLY A 133 -11.95 29.19 26.81
CA GLY A 133 -12.33 30.42 26.12
C GLY A 133 -11.75 30.59 24.71
N PHE A 134 -10.98 29.63 24.20
CA PHE A 134 -10.54 29.66 22.81
C PHE A 134 -11.74 29.54 21.85
N PRO A 135 -11.84 30.37 20.79
CA PRO A 135 -12.97 30.31 19.86
C PRO A 135 -13.21 28.91 19.29
N GLY A 136 -14.44 28.43 19.35
CA GLY A 136 -14.80 27.07 18.94
C GLY A 136 -14.58 25.99 20.01
N THR A 137 -14.21 26.38 21.24
CA THR A 137 -14.14 25.49 22.41
C THR A 137 -15.07 26.02 23.52
N PRO A 138 -15.83 25.15 24.22
CA PRO A 138 -15.97 23.72 23.95
C PRO A 138 -16.65 23.43 22.61
N LEU A 139 -16.34 22.27 22.03
CA LEU A 139 -16.98 21.79 20.82
C LEU A 139 -18.48 21.60 21.06
N ASP A 140 -19.31 22.16 20.19
CA ASP A 140 -20.77 22.00 20.27
C ASP A 140 -21.17 20.66 19.66
N ILE A 141 -21.36 19.64 20.51
CA ILE A 141 -21.66 18.27 20.06
C ILE A 141 -22.99 18.12 19.33
N THR A 142 -23.86 19.14 19.32
CA THR A 142 -25.17 19.08 18.66
C THR A 142 -25.13 19.59 17.22
N LYS A 143 -24.04 20.27 16.84
CA LYS A 143 -23.89 20.86 15.51
C LYS A 143 -23.32 19.87 14.50
N PRO A 144 -23.62 20.06 13.21
CA PRO A 144 -22.98 19.33 12.12
C PRO A 144 -21.48 19.70 12.03
N ILE A 145 -20.91 19.66 10.83
CA ILE A 145 -19.49 19.97 10.60
C ILE A 145 -19.14 21.35 11.20
N GLN A 146 -18.13 21.36 12.06
CA GLN A 146 -17.56 22.53 12.69
C GLN A 146 -16.08 22.68 12.30
N GLY A 147 -15.58 23.92 12.32
CA GLY A 147 -14.21 24.25 11.95
C GLY A 147 -14.13 25.43 10.97
N PRO A 148 -12.92 25.90 10.63
CA PRO A 148 -12.75 26.95 9.64
C PRO A 148 -13.27 26.53 8.26
N TYR A 149 -13.60 27.49 7.40
CA TYR A 149 -14.02 27.19 6.03
C TYR A 149 -12.90 26.52 5.26
N GLY A 150 -13.25 25.47 4.49
CA GLY A 150 -12.34 24.75 3.62
C GLY A 150 -13.09 24.09 2.46
N THR A 151 -12.34 23.47 1.56
CA THR A 151 -12.77 22.89 0.29
C THR A 151 -13.35 21.48 0.41
N GLY A 152 -13.30 20.86 1.60
CA GLY A 152 -13.70 19.48 1.85
C GLY A 152 -14.22 19.20 3.26
N GLN A 153 -14.78 18.00 3.48
CA GLN A 153 -15.30 17.58 4.78
C GLN A 153 -14.26 16.77 5.55
N SER A 154 -13.68 17.37 6.59
CA SER A 154 -12.69 16.67 7.43
C SER A 154 -12.66 17.17 8.88
N GLY A 155 -13.72 17.85 9.32
CA GLY A 155 -13.86 18.43 10.66
C GLY A 155 -14.77 17.62 11.58
N PRO A 156 -14.83 17.97 12.87
CA PRO A 156 -15.73 17.34 13.83
C PRO A 156 -17.18 17.58 13.43
N ALA A 157 -18.03 16.55 13.56
CA ALA A 157 -19.45 16.64 13.30
C ALA A 157 -20.23 15.85 14.35
N PHE A 158 -21.24 16.48 14.95
CA PHE A 158 -22.08 15.88 15.99
C PHE A 158 -21.28 15.24 17.13
N GLY A 159 -20.20 15.92 17.56
CA GLY A 159 -19.30 15.44 18.60
C GLY A 159 -18.38 14.28 18.19
N LYS A 160 -18.35 13.90 16.91
CA LYS A 160 -17.54 12.79 16.39
C LYS A 160 -16.38 13.28 15.51
N CYS A 161 -15.23 12.61 15.65
CA CYS A 161 -13.98 12.92 14.98
C CYS A 161 -13.47 11.69 14.20
N PRO A 162 -13.09 11.83 12.92
CA PRO A 162 -12.50 10.73 12.16
C PRO A 162 -11.03 10.51 12.56
N VAL A 163 -10.59 9.25 12.59
CA VAL A 163 -9.23 8.88 13.04
C VAL A 163 -8.46 7.99 12.07
N THR A 164 -8.97 6.80 11.77
CA THR A 164 -8.34 5.78 10.92
C THR A 164 -9.44 4.81 10.49
N SER A 165 -9.24 4.06 9.42
CA SER A 165 -10.09 2.91 9.11
C SER A 165 -9.67 1.67 9.89
N ASP A 166 -10.62 0.93 10.44
CA ASP A 166 -10.45 -0.40 11.03
C ASP A 166 -10.99 -1.52 10.13
N THR A 167 -11.61 -1.17 8.99
CA THR A 167 -12.22 -2.13 8.06
C THR A 167 -11.57 -2.15 6.68
N ALA A 168 -10.69 -1.20 6.36
CA ALA A 168 -10.07 -1.06 5.04
C ALA A 168 -9.43 -2.35 4.50
N PHE A 169 -8.89 -3.20 5.38
CA PHE A 169 -8.26 -4.46 4.99
C PHE A 169 -8.94 -5.70 5.54
N GLY A 170 -10.15 -5.57 6.10
CA GLY A 170 -10.84 -6.65 6.81
C GLY A 170 -9.99 -7.24 7.93
N GLN A 171 -9.33 -6.38 8.72
CA GLN A 171 -8.59 -6.77 9.91
C GLN A 171 -9.52 -6.85 11.12
N ASP A 172 -9.40 -7.91 11.91
CA ASP A 172 -10.12 -8.03 13.18
C ASP A 172 -9.35 -7.34 14.32
N ASP A 173 -8.01 -7.39 14.27
CA ASP A 173 -7.10 -6.72 15.19
C ASP A 173 -6.29 -5.63 14.45
N ASP A 174 -6.65 -4.37 14.68
CA ASP A 174 -5.99 -3.22 14.08
C ASP A 174 -4.56 -3.02 14.61
N VAL A 175 -4.30 -3.40 15.87
CA VAL A 175 -2.97 -3.30 16.51
C VAL A 175 -2.06 -4.36 15.93
N GLU A 176 -2.54 -5.59 15.72
CA GLU A 176 -1.78 -6.64 15.04
C GLU A 176 -1.42 -6.23 13.60
N PHE A 177 -2.38 -5.66 12.86
CA PHE A 177 -2.09 -5.12 11.53
C PHE A 177 -1.04 -4.00 11.60
N ALA A 178 -1.16 -3.07 12.56
CA ALA A 178 -0.19 -2.00 12.75
C ALA A 178 1.21 -2.55 13.04
N ARG A 179 1.29 -3.54 13.92
CA ARG A 179 2.54 -4.23 14.27
C ARG A 179 3.17 -4.87 13.05
N ASN A 180 2.42 -5.66 12.30
CA ASN A 180 2.93 -6.34 11.10
C ASN A 180 3.42 -5.35 10.04
N LEU A 181 2.69 -4.25 9.82
CA LEU A 181 3.14 -3.18 8.93
C LEU A 181 4.43 -2.52 9.44
N ASN A 182 4.50 -2.28 10.74
CA ASN A 182 5.65 -1.67 11.38
C ASN A 182 6.92 -2.50 11.21
N LEU A 183 6.87 -3.80 11.52
CA LEU A 183 8.01 -4.71 11.39
C LEU A 183 8.56 -4.71 9.95
N LYS A 184 7.68 -4.65 8.95
CA LYS A 184 8.06 -4.56 7.53
C LYS A 184 8.73 -3.23 7.17
N LYS A 185 8.23 -2.10 7.69
CA LYS A 185 8.88 -0.79 7.52
C LYS A 185 10.24 -0.77 8.20
N LEU A 186 10.36 -1.27 9.43
CA LEU A 186 11.62 -1.37 10.16
C LEU A 186 12.63 -2.27 9.44
N ASN A 187 12.19 -3.39 8.85
CA ASN A 187 13.01 -4.24 8.00
C ASN A 187 13.63 -3.43 6.85
N ALA A 188 12.82 -2.64 6.15
CA ALA A 188 13.29 -1.84 5.03
C ALA A 188 14.22 -0.70 5.46
N PHE A 189 13.87 0.00 6.54
CA PHE A 189 14.62 1.16 7.02
C PHE A 189 15.94 0.78 7.70
N ALA A 190 16.10 -0.49 8.09
CA ALA A 190 17.37 -1.02 8.60
C ALA A 190 18.51 -0.98 7.57
N LEU A 191 18.22 -0.82 6.28
CA LEU A 191 19.25 -0.61 5.25
C LEU A 191 19.73 0.85 5.14
N GLY A 192 19.02 1.78 5.78
CA GLY A 192 19.43 3.18 5.86
C GLY A 192 20.13 3.51 7.18
N HIS A 193 20.43 4.80 7.40
CA HIS A 193 21.00 5.33 8.64
C HIS A 193 19.95 5.67 9.71
N GLY A 194 18.90 4.86 9.81
CA GLY A 194 17.83 5.00 10.80
C GLY A 194 16.66 5.85 10.34
N TRP A 195 15.77 6.15 11.29
CA TRP A 195 14.46 6.71 11.00
C TRP A 195 13.92 7.58 12.14
N TYR A 196 12.97 8.45 11.81
CA TYR A 196 12.25 9.30 12.76
C TYR A 196 10.73 9.17 12.52
N PHE A 197 10.01 8.67 13.52
CA PHE A 197 8.57 8.45 13.39
C PHE A 197 7.80 9.77 13.50
N TRP A 198 6.91 10.01 12.55
CA TRP A 198 5.98 11.13 12.56
C TRP A 198 4.61 10.67 13.12
N ASN A 199 4.24 11.07 14.34
CA ASN A 199 4.95 11.92 15.30
C ASN A 199 4.97 11.29 16.70
N PHE A 200 5.66 11.92 17.64
CA PHE A 200 5.77 11.45 19.01
C PHE A 200 4.41 11.20 19.68
N LYS A 201 3.44 12.11 19.49
CA LYS A 201 2.08 11.97 19.98
C LYS A 201 1.06 12.74 19.14
N THR A 202 -0.18 12.29 19.21
CA THR A 202 -1.39 13.01 18.75
C THR A 202 -2.42 13.05 19.89
N GLU A 203 -3.44 13.90 19.76
CA GLU A 203 -4.59 13.89 20.67
C GLU A 203 -5.51 12.69 20.38
N LEU A 204 -5.66 12.34 19.09
CA LEU A 204 -6.58 11.31 18.60
C LEU A 204 -5.88 10.37 17.61
N GLY A 205 -6.33 9.11 17.58
CA GLY A 205 -5.84 8.08 16.67
C GLY A 205 -4.44 7.55 17.03
N SER A 206 -4.20 6.26 16.77
CA SER A 206 -2.92 5.61 17.09
C SER A 206 -1.92 5.66 15.93
N ARG A 207 -2.37 5.62 14.67
CA ARG A 207 -1.49 5.45 13.48
C ARG A 207 -0.41 6.52 13.30
N TRP A 208 -0.60 7.68 13.91
CA TRP A 208 0.31 8.84 13.88
C TRP A 208 0.93 9.15 15.26
N ASN A 209 0.74 8.26 16.23
CA ASN A 209 1.08 8.45 17.64
C ASN A 209 2.07 7.39 18.12
N PHE A 210 3.36 7.72 18.09
CA PHE A 210 4.42 6.80 18.48
C PHE A 210 4.22 6.24 19.89
N LEU A 211 3.93 7.11 20.87
CA LEU A 211 3.77 6.70 22.27
C LEU A 211 2.65 5.68 22.45
N GLU A 212 1.51 5.88 21.79
CA GLU A 212 0.38 4.97 21.89
C GLU A 212 0.69 3.63 21.22
N LEU A 213 1.29 3.65 20.02
CA LEU A 213 1.69 2.43 19.32
C LEU A 213 2.70 1.59 20.12
N VAL A 214 3.66 2.24 20.79
CA VAL A 214 4.59 1.54 21.68
C VAL A 214 3.87 0.90 22.86
N ARG A 215 2.93 1.61 23.51
CA ARG A 215 2.15 1.06 24.64
C ARG A 215 1.26 -0.11 24.22
N GLN A 216 0.72 -0.07 23.02
CA GLN A 216 -0.10 -1.13 22.44
C GLN A 216 0.72 -2.34 21.96
N GLY A 217 2.06 -2.25 21.98
CA GLY A 217 2.94 -3.33 21.51
C GLY A 217 3.06 -3.42 19.99
N ALA A 218 2.69 -2.37 19.26
CA ALA A 218 2.87 -2.30 17.81
C ALA A 218 4.34 -2.08 17.40
N PHE A 219 5.17 -1.59 18.31
CA PHE A 219 6.63 -1.48 18.14
C PHE A 219 7.38 -2.63 18.81
N PRO A 220 8.60 -2.96 18.34
CA PRO A 220 9.46 -3.89 19.05
C PRO A 220 9.71 -3.44 20.49
N LYS A 221 9.86 -4.39 21.41
CA LYS A 221 10.14 -4.06 22.83
C LYS A 221 11.36 -3.17 23.01
N ASN A 222 12.42 -3.41 22.23
CA ASN A 222 13.61 -2.58 22.19
C ASN A 222 13.72 -1.85 20.85
N VAL A 223 13.05 -0.71 20.75
CA VAL A 223 13.06 0.13 19.54
C VAL A 223 14.46 0.69 19.22
N SER A 224 15.33 0.82 20.22
CA SER A 224 16.69 1.35 20.01
C SER A 224 17.67 0.28 19.52
N ASN A 225 17.35 -1.00 19.69
CA ASN A 225 18.15 -2.11 19.21
C ASN A 225 17.27 -3.32 18.90
N TYR A 226 16.54 -3.24 17.79
CA TYR A 226 15.74 -4.33 17.24
C TYR A 226 16.54 -5.16 16.20
N HIS A 227 17.87 -4.99 16.18
CA HIS A 227 18.78 -5.71 15.29
C HIS A 227 19.24 -7.06 15.87
N ASP A 228 19.18 -7.22 17.19
CA ASP A 228 19.57 -8.46 17.87
C ASP A 228 18.47 -9.53 17.77
N SER A 229 18.89 -10.78 17.63
CA SER A 229 18.10 -11.99 17.30
C SER A 229 16.97 -12.35 18.28
N ASP A 230 16.86 -11.65 19.40
CA ASP A 230 15.82 -11.86 20.43
C ASP A 230 14.58 -10.96 20.22
N SER A 231 14.55 -10.18 19.14
CA SER A 231 13.52 -9.16 18.91
C SER A 231 12.56 -9.51 17.78
N ASP A 232 11.28 -9.68 18.12
CA ASP A 232 10.04 -9.50 17.33
C ASP A 232 10.03 -9.82 15.80
N ASP A 233 11.00 -10.62 15.32
CA ASP A 233 11.27 -11.05 13.96
C ASP A 233 11.27 -9.94 12.88
N VAL A 234 11.80 -8.74 13.19
CA VAL A 234 11.91 -7.62 12.23
C VAL A 234 12.59 -8.05 10.93
N PHE A 235 13.69 -8.81 11.01
CA PHE A 235 14.47 -9.22 9.84
C PHE A 235 13.80 -10.32 9.00
N ALA A 236 12.92 -11.12 9.59
CA ALA A 236 12.12 -12.10 8.86
C ALA A 236 10.79 -11.52 8.35
N ALA A 237 10.40 -10.31 8.79
CA ALA A 237 9.08 -9.73 8.50
C ALA A 237 8.77 -9.60 7.00
N CYS A 238 9.78 -9.47 6.13
CA CYS A 238 9.62 -9.30 4.69
C CYS A 238 9.90 -10.56 3.85
N GLU A 239 10.16 -11.71 4.45
CA GLU A 239 10.57 -12.92 3.70
C GLU A 239 9.57 -13.33 2.61
N LYS A 240 8.26 -13.26 2.90
CA LYS A 240 7.22 -13.62 1.92
C LYS A 240 7.23 -12.68 0.72
N GLU A 241 7.39 -11.38 0.97
CA GLU A 241 7.47 -10.35 -0.06
C GLU A 241 8.74 -10.52 -0.90
N ASP A 242 9.87 -10.83 -0.26
CA ASP A 242 11.15 -11.03 -0.93
C ASP A 242 11.16 -12.29 -1.81
N ARG A 243 10.57 -13.39 -1.31
CA ARG A 243 10.34 -14.62 -2.08
C ARG A 243 9.30 -14.48 -3.19
N GLY A 244 8.53 -13.38 -3.20
CA GLY A 244 7.51 -13.14 -4.21
C GLY A 244 6.29 -14.06 -4.05
N GLU A 245 5.90 -14.46 -2.83
CA GLU A 245 4.79 -15.40 -2.59
C GLU A 245 3.38 -14.80 -2.80
N PHE A 246 3.25 -13.88 -3.76
CA PHE A 246 2.04 -13.15 -4.07
C PHE A 246 1.75 -13.22 -5.57
N LEU A 247 0.46 -13.11 -5.91
CA LEU A 247 0.00 -12.97 -7.28
C LEU A 247 -0.35 -11.50 -7.52
N CYS A 248 0.29 -10.87 -8.50
CA CYS A 248 -0.14 -9.56 -8.95
C CYS A 248 -1.23 -9.72 -10.01
N ALA A 249 -2.45 -9.26 -9.73
CA ALA A 249 -3.63 -9.51 -10.56
C ALA A 249 -4.39 -8.22 -10.87
N ALA A 250 -5.10 -8.21 -12.01
CA ALA A 250 -5.97 -7.11 -12.37
C ALA A 250 -7.17 -7.04 -11.41
N LYS A 251 -7.48 -5.84 -10.93
CA LYS A 251 -8.71 -5.57 -10.18
C LYS A 251 -9.91 -5.80 -11.08
N ARG A 252 -10.98 -6.36 -10.52
CA ARG A 252 -12.22 -6.62 -11.27
C ARG A 252 -13.08 -5.36 -11.29
N GLY A 253 -13.68 -5.07 -12.46
CA GLY A 253 -14.54 -3.88 -12.64
C GLY A 253 -13.79 -2.57 -12.90
N VAL A 254 -12.49 -2.63 -13.15
CA VAL A 254 -11.70 -1.48 -13.63
C VAL A 254 -12.08 -1.15 -15.07
N HIS A 255 -12.01 0.13 -15.45
CA HIS A 255 -12.32 0.57 -16.81
C HIS A 255 -11.34 -0.08 -17.82
N PRO A 256 -11.80 -0.58 -18.98
CA PRO A 256 -10.94 -1.23 -19.98
C PRO A 256 -9.71 -0.40 -20.36
N ASP A 257 -9.89 0.90 -20.58
CA ASP A 257 -8.77 1.81 -20.91
C ASP A 257 -7.67 1.84 -19.84
N ASP A 258 -8.01 1.69 -18.56
CA ASP A 258 -7.01 1.67 -17.48
C ASP A 258 -6.24 0.35 -17.49
N LEU A 259 -6.93 -0.77 -17.79
CA LEU A 259 -6.30 -2.08 -17.97
C LEU A 259 -5.39 -2.10 -19.19
N GLU A 260 -5.84 -1.54 -20.32
CA GLU A 260 -5.03 -1.45 -21.54
C GLU A 260 -3.76 -0.64 -21.30
N ARG A 261 -3.86 0.55 -20.69
CA ARG A 261 -2.68 1.35 -20.35
C ARG A 261 -1.72 0.62 -19.41
N GLY A 262 -2.25 -0.14 -18.45
CA GLY A 262 -1.44 -0.98 -17.58
C GLY A 262 -0.70 -2.07 -18.36
N VAL A 263 -1.40 -2.75 -19.27
CA VAL A 263 -0.82 -3.83 -20.10
C VAL A 263 0.27 -3.26 -21.00
N ASP A 264 -0.01 -2.15 -21.69
CA ASP A 264 0.96 -1.46 -22.53
C ASP A 264 2.22 -1.08 -21.74
N TYR A 265 2.06 -0.55 -20.52
CA TYR A 265 3.18 -0.27 -19.64
C TYR A 265 3.99 -1.52 -19.31
N ALA A 266 3.33 -2.59 -18.86
CA ALA A 266 3.98 -3.86 -18.51
C ALA A 266 4.74 -4.47 -19.70
N CYS A 267 4.19 -4.35 -20.90
CA CYS A 267 4.73 -4.91 -22.14
C CYS A 267 5.76 -4.02 -22.84
N SER A 268 5.96 -2.78 -22.38
CA SER A 268 6.89 -1.82 -23.03
C SER A 268 8.37 -2.04 -22.68
N GLY A 269 8.67 -2.86 -21.67
CA GLY A 269 10.02 -3.09 -21.15
C GLY A 269 10.71 -4.36 -21.66
N GLU A 270 12.01 -4.49 -21.36
CA GLU A 270 12.86 -5.60 -21.84
C GLU A 270 12.62 -6.96 -21.14
N HIS A 271 11.71 -7.04 -20.17
CA HIS A 271 11.56 -8.21 -19.30
C HIS A 271 10.25 -8.98 -19.41
N VAL A 272 9.26 -8.48 -20.16
CA VAL A 272 7.97 -9.16 -20.35
C VAL A 272 7.68 -9.27 -21.85
N ASP A 273 7.77 -10.49 -22.38
CA ASP A 273 7.47 -10.76 -23.78
C ASP A 273 5.97 -10.93 -24.01
N CYS A 274 5.32 -9.86 -24.44
CA CYS A 274 3.88 -9.85 -24.74
C CYS A 274 3.55 -10.21 -26.20
N SER A 275 4.50 -10.67 -27.02
CA SER A 275 4.28 -10.91 -28.46
C SER A 275 3.14 -11.87 -28.77
N GLU A 276 2.92 -12.88 -27.93
CA GLU A 276 1.85 -13.88 -28.06
C GLU A 276 0.69 -13.68 -27.06
N ILE A 277 0.62 -12.52 -26.38
CA ILE A 277 -0.36 -12.31 -25.32
C ILE A 277 -1.81 -12.38 -25.84
N ASP A 278 -2.03 -11.90 -27.06
CA ASP A 278 -3.35 -11.84 -27.69
C ASP A 278 -3.89 -13.21 -28.07
N THR A 279 -3.00 -14.13 -28.46
CA THR A 279 -3.33 -15.49 -28.88
C THR A 279 -3.45 -16.42 -27.68
N LYS A 280 -2.63 -16.21 -26.64
CA LYS A 280 -2.62 -17.01 -25.41
C LYS A 280 -3.80 -16.70 -24.49
N PHE A 281 -4.21 -15.43 -24.39
CA PHE A 281 -5.26 -14.99 -23.47
C PHE A 281 -6.41 -14.29 -24.21
N PRO A 282 -7.62 -14.88 -24.22
CA PRO A 282 -8.76 -14.37 -24.99
C PRO A 282 -9.38 -13.08 -24.46
N THR A 283 -9.23 -12.75 -23.17
CA THR A 283 -9.85 -11.53 -22.59
C THR A 283 -8.78 -10.57 -22.09
N LEU A 284 -9.11 -9.27 -22.12
CA LEU A 284 -8.22 -8.21 -21.63
C LEU A 284 -7.82 -8.43 -20.17
N GLU A 285 -8.72 -8.91 -19.33
CA GLU A 285 -8.41 -9.17 -17.93
C GLU A 285 -7.46 -10.37 -17.73
N GLU A 286 -7.54 -11.39 -18.60
CA GLU A 286 -6.58 -12.51 -18.57
C GLU A 286 -5.19 -12.06 -19.07
N ARG A 287 -5.14 -11.18 -20.07
CA ARG A 287 -3.90 -10.54 -20.54
C ARG A 287 -3.28 -9.69 -19.44
N ALA A 288 -4.08 -8.85 -18.79
CA ALA A 288 -3.67 -7.99 -17.68
C ALA A 288 -3.21 -8.80 -16.47
N ASP A 289 -3.96 -9.84 -16.05
CA ASP A 289 -3.54 -10.75 -14.96
C ASP A 289 -2.13 -11.31 -15.23
N TRP A 290 -1.85 -11.74 -16.46
CA TRP A 290 -0.53 -12.29 -16.83
C TRP A 290 0.56 -11.22 -16.88
N ALA A 291 0.35 -10.15 -17.65
CA ALA A 291 1.35 -9.10 -17.87
C ALA A 291 1.75 -8.41 -16.55
N PHE A 292 0.76 -8.13 -15.68
CA PHE A 292 1.02 -7.50 -14.39
C PHE A 292 1.84 -8.41 -13.47
N ASN A 293 1.54 -9.71 -13.45
CA ASN A 293 2.29 -10.68 -12.67
C ASN A 293 3.74 -10.80 -13.13
N GLU A 294 3.97 -11.01 -14.43
CA GLU A 294 5.32 -11.16 -14.97
C GLU A 294 6.15 -9.88 -14.75
N PHE A 295 5.56 -8.70 -15.01
CA PHE A 295 6.25 -7.44 -14.79
C PHE A 295 6.62 -7.23 -13.33
N TRP A 296 5.68 -7.45 -12.40
CA TRP A 296 5.93 -7.29 -10.97
C TRP A 296 7.02 -8.24 -10.48
N HIS A 297 6.98 -9.52 -10.86
CA HIS A 297 8.01 -10.47 -10.48
C HIS A 297 9.39 -10.09 -11.02
N ALA A 298 9.47 -9.61 -12.27
CA ALA A 298 10.72 -9.17 -12.89
C ALA A 298 11.31 -7.91 -12.21
N HIS A 299 10.49 -7.00 -11.68
CA HIS A 299 10.93 -5.68 -11.20
C HIS A 299 10.72 -5.42 -9.70
N ARG A 300 10.18 -6.36 -8.92
CA ARG A 300 9.95 -6.15 -7.48
C ARG A 300 11.22 -5.83 -6.70
N HIS A 301 12.37 -6.36 -7.14
CA HIS A 301 13.68 -6.10 -6.55
C HIS A 301 14.27 -4.74 -6.93
N SER A 302 13.64 -4.00 -7.84
CA SER A 302 13.94 -2.61 -8.15
C SER A 302 12.85 -1.65 -7.65
N GLY A 303 11.97 -2.13 -6.74
CA GLY A 303 10.92 -1.31 -6.11
C GLY A 303 9.60 -1.19 -6.88
N ALA A 304 9.37 -2.00 -7.92
CA ALA A 304 8.09 -1.97 -8.65
C ALA A 304 6.93 -2.52 -7.80
N THR A 305 5.81 -1.79 -7.76
CA THR A 305 4.58 -2.19 -7.08
C THR A 305 3.55 -2.79 -8.04
N CYS A 306 2.61 -3.56 -7.52
CA CYS A 306 1.47 -4.09 -8.28
C CYS A 306 0.30 -3.10 -8.37
N ASP A 307 0.57 -1.81 -8.61
CA ASP A 307 -0.50 -0.81 -8.67
C ASP A 307 -1.03 -0.61 -10.11
N PHE A 308 -0.12 -0.49 -11.09
CA PHE A 308 -0.43 -0.26 -12.50
C PHE A 308 -1.45 0.87 -12.73
N GLY A 309 -1.29 2.00 -12.04
CA GLY A 309 -2.22 3.13 -12.13
C GLY A 309 -3.56 2.85 -11.45
N GLY A 310 -3.53 2.07 -10.37
CA GLY A 310 -4.70 1.59 -9.64
C GLY A 310 -5.41 0.40 -10.27
N ALA A 311 -4.97 -0.12 -11.42
CA ALA A 311 -5.62 -1.20 -12.17
C ALA A 311 -5.36 -2.61 -11.60
N ALA A 312 -4.35 -2.77 -10.74
CA ALA A 312 -3.94 -4.07 -10.21
C ALA A 312 -3.80 -4.08 -8.68
N HIS A 313 -3.68 -5.28 -8.11
CA HIS A 313 -3.43 -5.50 -6.69
C HIS A 313 -2.73 -6.84 -6.40
N LEU A 314 -2.07 -6.94 -5.24
CA LEU A 314 -1.46 -8.17 -4.75
C LEU A 314 -2.47 -9.05 -4.00
N LEU A 315 -2.54 -10.30 -4.42
CA LEU A 315 -3.30 -11.34 -3.76
C LEU A 315 -2.34 -12.30 -3.05
N SER A 316 -2.64 -12.59 -1.78
CA SER A 316 -1.94 -13.65 -1.05
C SER A 316 -2.27 -15.00 -1.66
N THR A 317 -1.24 -15.78 -2.01
CA THR A 317 -1.36 -17.13 -2.59
C THR A 317 -2.16 -18.09 -1.71
N THR A 318 -2.10 -17.94 -0.38
CA THR A 318 -2.87 -18.76 0.57
C THR A 318 -4.38 -18.52 0.45
N ARG A 319 -4.80 -17.30 0.12
CA ARG A 319 -6.22 -16.93 -0.04
C ARG A 319 -6.79 -17.42 -1.37
N VAL A 320 -5.95 -17.55 -2.40
CA VAL A 320 -6.33 -18.16 -3.69
C VAL A 320 -6.70 -19.63 -3.45
N ALA A 321 -5.87 -20.39 -2.73
CA ALA A 321 -6.17 -21.77 -2.36
C ALA A 321 -7.48 -21.89 -1.53
N SER A 322 -7.73 -20.98 -0.58
CA SER A 322 -8.96 -21.02 0.23
C SER A 322 -10.22 -20.66 -0.55
N LEU A 323 -10.15 -19.67 -1.46
CA LEU A 323 -11.27 -19.33 -2.35
C LEU A 323 -11.57 -20.48 -3.32
N GLU A 324 -10.54 -21.14 -3.84
CA GLU A 324 -10.69 -22.35 -4.64
C GLU A 324 -11.34 -23.49 -3.84
N GLN A 325 -10.98 -23.66 -2.58
CA GLN A 325 -11.56 -24.66 -1.69
C GLN A 325 -13.03 -24.36 -1.37
N GLN A 326 -13.38 -23.09 -1.11
CA GLN A 326 -14.76 -22.64 -0.93
C GLN A 326 -15.60 -22.78 -2.20
N GLN A 327 -15.05 -22.47 -3.38
CA GLN A 327 -15.73 -22.68 -4.66
C GLN A 327 -15.95 -24.16 -4.96
N ARG A 328 -15.00 -25.04 -4.61
CA ARG A 328 -15.19 -26.51 -4.70
C ARG A 328 -16.30 -26.99 -3.77
N LEU A 329 -16.38 -26.44 -2.55
CA LEU A 329 -17.45 -26.76 -1.60
C LEU A 329 -18.82 -26.32 -2.13
N HIS A 330 -18.96 -25.08 -2.62
CA HIS A 330 -20.23 -24.60 -3.20
C HIS A 330 -20.65 -25.38 -4.45
N ARG A 331 -19.69 -25.75 -5.32
CA ARG A 331 -19.96 -26.54 -6.52
C ARG A 331 -20.43 -27.97 -6.21
N ASN A 332 -20.02 -28.53 -5.07
CA ASN A 332 -20.47 -29.85 -4.62
C ASN A 332 -21.85 -29.81 -3.93
N THR A 333 -22.30 -28.64 -3.48
CA THR A 333 -23.61 -28.46 -2.82
C THR A 333 -24.77 -28.29 -3.83
N GLU A 334 -24.49 -27.88 -5.08
CA GLU A 334 -25.53 -27.72 -6.12
C GLU A 334 -26.00 -29.04 -6.76
N THR A 335 -25.44 -30.19 -6.41
CA THR A 335 -25.86 -31.51 -6.95
C THR A 335 -26.89 -32.27 -6.12
N ALA A 336 -27.52 -31.65 -5.12
CA ALA A 336 -28.53 -32.31 -4.29
C ALA A 336 -29.80 -31.47 -4.11
N SER A 337 -30.65 -31.43 -5.14
CA SER A 337 -32.13 -31.35 -5.02
C SER A 337 -32.78 -31.11 -6.39
N SER A 338 -33.46 -32.12 -6.92
CA SER A 338 -34.77 -31.89 -7.55
C SER A 338 -35.56 -33.19 -7.62
N SER A 339 -36.58 -33.32 -6.79
CA SER A 339 -37.64 -34.31 -6.92
C SER A 339 -38.65 -33.87 -7.99
N ALA A 340 -39.06 -34.82 -8.82
CA ALA A 340 -39.94 -34.66 -9.97
C ALA A 340 -41.36 -34.16 -9.61
N VAL A 341 -41.97 -33.37 -10.52
CA VAL A 341 -43.17 -33.69 -11.32
C VAL A 341 -43.76 -32.38 -11.89
N THR A 342 -44.29 -32.48 -13.12
CA THR A 342 -45.07 -31.49 -13.90
C THR A 342 -44.30 -30.34 -14.58
N VAL A 343 -43.88 -30.55 -15.83
CA VAL A 343 -44.31 -29.79 -17.04
C VAL A 343 -43.68 -30.50 -18.25
N ILE A 344 -44.47 -31.36 -18.92
CA ILE A 344 -44.14 -31.91 -20.23
C ILE A 344 -44.95 -31.11 -21.25
N PHE A 345 -44.33 -30.13 -21.93
CA PHE A 345 -44.48 -29.88 -23.38
C PHE A 345 -43.71 -28.66 -23.95
N TRP A 346 -42.74 -28.07 -23.22
CA TRP A 346 -41.87 -27.00 -23.79
C TRP A 346 -40.37 -27.12 -23.44
N SER A 347 -39.89 -28.28 -23.00
CA SER A 347 -38.65 -28.35 -22.20
C SER A 347 -37.43 -28.99 -22.88
N PHE A 348 -37.54 -29.58 -24.08
CA PHE A 348 -36.38 -30.28 -24.67
C PHE A 348 -35.34 -29.33 -25.28
N VAL A 349 -35.74 -28.17 -25.81
CA VAL A 349 -34.76 -27.19 -26.33
C VAL A 349 -34.16 -26.36 -25.19
N GLY A 350 -34.96 -26.00 -24.17
CA GLY A 350 -34.50 -25.22 -23.01
C GLY A 350 -33.55 -25.99 -22.09
N VAL A 351 -33.78 -27.30 -21.88
CA VAL A 351 -32.89 -28.15 -21.06
C VAL A 351 -31.60 -28.47 -21.82
N VAL A 352 -31.65 -28.77 -23.12
CA VAL A 352 -30.42 -28.99 -23.91
C VAL A 352 -29.63 -27.69 -24.03
N ALA A 353 -30.28 -26.55 -24.29
CA ALA A 353 -29.60 -25.25 -24.31
C ALA A 353 -29.02 -24.88 -22.94
N GLY A 354 -29.76 -25.12 -21.84
CA GLY A 354 -29.28 -24.89 -20.48
C GLY A 354 -28.09 -25.77 -20.10
N VAL A 355 -28.13 -27.06 -20.44
CA VAL A 355 -27.01 -28.01 -20.23
C VAL A 355 -25.82 -27.61 -21.10
N VAL A 356 -26.03 -27.24 -22.36
CA VAL A 356 -24.95 -26.75 -23.24
C VAL A 356 -24.33 -25.47 -22.68
N VAL A 357 -25.14 -24.51 -22.19
CA VAL A 357 -24.62 -23.28 -21.56
C VAL A 357 -23.82 -23.57 -20.31
N VAL A 358 -24.30 -24.45 -19.43
CA VAL A 358 -23.59 -24.86 -18.19
C VAL A 358 -22.31 -25.62 -18.52
N VAL A 359 -22.33 -26.53 -19.50
CA VAL A 359 -21.14 -27.27 -19.93
C VAL A 359 -20.13 -26.34 -20.59
N VAL A 360 -20.56 -25.43 -21.48
CA VAL A 360 -19.68 -24.44 -22.12
C VAL A 360 -19.10 -23.47 -21.09
N ALA A 361 -19.91 -22.99 -20.13
CA ALA A 361 -19.42 -22.17 -19.02
C ALA A 361 -18.43 -22.95 -18.15
N GLY A 362 -18.72 -24.20 -17.81
CA GLY A 362 -17.83 -25.09 -17.06
C GLY A 362 -16.51 -25.35 -17.78
N VAL A 363 -16.54 -25.61 -19.09
CA VAL A 363 -15.34 -25.79 -19.94
C VAL A 363 -14.54 -24.49 -20.02
N ARG A 364 -15.20 -23.33 -20.19
CA ARG A 364 -14.53 -22.01 -20.19
C ARG A 364 -13.88 -21.72 -18.84
N ILE A 365 -14.56 -22.02 -17.73
CA ILE A 365 -14.02 -21.87 -16.38
C ILE A 365 -12.82 -22.80 -16.18
N MET A 366 -12.89 -24.06 -16.61
CA MET A 366 -11.77 -25.01 -16.51
C MET A 366 -10.59 -24.61 -17.40
N ALA A 367 -10.84 -24.13 -18.62
CA ALA A 367 -9.79 -23.64 -19.51
C ALA A 367 -9.12 -22.38 -18.95
N ARG A 368 -9.91 -21.44 -18.41
CA ARG A 368 -9.40 -20.26 -17.70
C ARG A 368 -8.59 -20.66 -16.47
N HIS A 369 -9.06 -21.64 -15.71
CA HIS A 369 -8.34 -22.16 -14.55
C HIS A 369 -7.00 -22.80 -14.94
N LYS A 370 -6.98 -23.60 -16.01
CA LYS A 370 -5.73 -24.19 -16.52
C LYS A 370 -4.73 -23.11 -16.95
N ARG A 371 -5.18 -22.07 -17.67
CA ARG A 371 -4.33 -20.92 -18.04
C ARG A 371 -3.82 -20.14 -16.83
N ARG A 372 -4.64 -20.00 -15.77
CA ARG A 372 -4.22 -19.36 -14.51
C ARG A 372 -3.13 -20.13 -13.77
N LEU A 373 -3.11 -21.45 -13.89
CA LEU A 373 -2.04 -22.29 -13.34
C LEU A 373 -0.74 -22.19 -14.14
N GLU A 374 -0.77 -21.62 -15.35
CA GLU A 374 0.44 -21.29 -16.12
C GLU A 374 1.08 -19.97 -15.65
N TYR A 375 0.40 -19.20 -14.79
CA TYR A 375 0.99 -18.05 -14.11
C TYR A 375 1.90 -18.59 -13.01
N SER A 376 3.20 -18.35 -13.12
CA SER A 376 4.12 -18.82 -12.09
C SER A 376 3.88 -18.02 -10.81
N PRO A 377 3.53 -18.64 -9.67
CA PRO A 377 3.62 -17.97 -8.36
C PRO A 377 5.08 -17.81 -7.92
N LEU A 378 6.02 -18.41 -8.66
CA LEU A 378 7.44 -18.47 -8.34
C LEU A 378 8.21 -18.41 -9.66
N MET A 379 8.77 -17.26 -10.02
CA MET A 379 10.00 -17.32 -10.80
C MET A 379 11.01 -18.06 -9.93
N SER A 380 11.36 -19.29 -10.30
CA SER A 380 12.47 -19.98 -9.65
C SER A 380 13.71 -19.13 -9.91
N VAL A 381 14.15 -18.40 -8.89
CA VAL A 381 15.45 -17.76 -8.89
C VAL A 381 16.46 -18.90 -8.86
N ASN A 382 17.01 -19.25 -10.02
CA ASN A 382 18.30 -19.93 -10.05
C ASN A 382 19.32 -18.92 -9.49
N VAL A 383 19.63 -19.07 -8.20
CA VAL A 383 20.80 -18.46 -7.55
C VAL A 383 22.05 -19.13 -8.07
#